data_AF-A0A5P2G7J4-F1
#
_entry.id   AF-A0A5P2G7J4-F1
#
_cell.length_a   1.000
_cell.length_b   1.000
_cell.length_c   1.000
_cell.angle_alpha   90.00
_cell.angle_beta   90.00
_cell.angle_gamma   90.00
#
_symmetry.space_group_name_H-M   'P 1'
#
loop_
_entity.id
_entity.type
_entity.pdbx_description
1 polymer ?
#
loop_
_entity_poly.entity_id
_entity_poly.type
_entity_poly.pdbx_seq_one_letter_code
_entity_poly.pdbx_strand_id
1 'polypeptide(L)'
;MIKNLSKLFLIGGIITFAACSKNDASNSAETTNDGPYKNGFFTINEGSYGATFGDLNYYSYDSSKLKYAVYDTANGTTIPSDNTQTLEFGTIYNHNIYLSVKADYGSTTGANFVVADESTLKEKYRITGKDWRAFVGINDTLGLVSTSEGVYRLNTTTHALGNNISAIPSSEIGEMVNTDNYIFAASSAGTYIVKKSDWSLSKTYTSVLQGFATLPNGKIVGETASGIITINASTLDTASIALPSSPLYNEYSWTPSSITASTKENAVFVATSDNKIYKYTDGSSSSISSAFITLPDGKYFYGCGVRYDKSTNQIIAIAVSPQYGSNNFLYFYNAFTGNLENTIEYSGYYFPSTIVFHN
;
A
#
# COMPACT_ATOMS: atom_id res chain seq x y z
N MET A 1 51.59 81.43 -20.88
CA MET A 1 51.03 82.56 -21.66
C MET A 1 49.58 82.22 -21.97
N ILE A 2 48.66 83.02 -21.47
CA ILE A 2 47.20 82.84 -21.52
C ILE A 2 46.71 83.10 -22.95
N LYS A 3 45.80 82.26 -23.49
CA LYS A 3 44.51 82.70 -24.06
C LYS A 3 43.67 81.57 -24.68
N ASN A 4 42.37 81.74 -24.46
CA ASN A 4 41.24 81.39 -25.32
C ASN A 4 40.52 80.04 -25.12
N LEU A 5 39.57 80.14 -24.18
CA LEU A 5 38.19 79.71 -24.32
C LEU A 5 37.56 80.14 -25.67
N SER A 6 36.95 79.21 -26.42
CA SER A 6 35.75 79.50 -27.23
C SER A 6 35.07 78.24 -27.80
N LYS A 7 33.82 78.04 -27.35
CA LYS A 7 32.60 77.67 -28.10
C LYS A 7 32.49 76.29 -28.80
N LEU A 8 31.69 75.42 -28.16
CA LEU A 8 30.34 75.00 -28.57
C LEU A 8 30.13 74.61 -30.06
N PHE A 9 29.86 73.33 -30.36
CA PHE A 9 28.53 72.86 -30.80
C PHE A 9 28.42 71.32 -30.83
N LEU A 10 27.17 70.90 -30.64
CA LEU A 10 26.61 69.58 -30.36
C LEU A 10 26.50 68.67 -31.61
N ILE A 11 26.04 67.43 -31.36
CA ILE A 11 25.59 66.35 -32.26
C ILE A 11 26.67 65.26 -32.39
N GLY A 12 26.53 64.05 -31.88
CA GLY A 12 25.35 63.23 -31.66
C GLY A 12 25.61 61.89 -32.37
N GLY A 13 26.10 60.89 -31.64
CA GLY A 13 26.43 59.57 -32.21
C GLY A 13 26.67 58.55 -31.09
N ILE A 14 25.64 57.77 -30.79
CA ILE A 14 25.69 56.63 -29.88
C ILE A 14 26.53 55.54 -30.56
N ILE A 15 27.68 55.20 -29.98
CA ILE A 15 28.45 54.00 -30.30
C ILE A 15 28.15 52.99 -29.19
N THR A 16 27.47 51.91 -29.56
CA THR A 16 27.21 50.76 -28.69
C THR A 16 28.50 49.96 -28.52
N PHE A 17 29.06 49.96 -27.30
CA PHE A 17 30.10 49.02 -26.91
C PHE A 17 29.44 47.73 -26.40
N ALA A 18 29.71 46.63 -27.09
CA ALA A 18 29.38 45.28 -26.62
C ALA A 18 30.29 44.94 -25.43
N ALA A 19 29.67 44.77 -24.25
CA ALA A 19 30.32 44.18 -23.09
C ALA A 19 29.99 42.69 -23.04
N CYS A 20 31.00 41.83 -23.17
CA CYS A 20 30.89 40.40 -22.89
C CYS A 20 30.65 40.20 -21.40
N SER A 21 29.42 39.84 -21.00
CA SER A 21 29.18 39.24 -19.69
C SER A 21 29.65 37.79 -19.75
N LYS A 22 30.59 37.42 -18.86
CA LYS A 22 30.90 36.03 -18.56
C LYS A 22 29.61 35.35 -18.13
N ASN A 23 29.14 34.38 -18.92
CA ASN A 23 28.15 33.43 -18.47
C ASN A 23 28.85 32.45 -17.53
N ASP A 24 28.89 32.79 -16.25
CA ASP A 24 29.01 31.78 -15.21
C ASP A 24 27.71 30.98 -15.25
N ALA A 25 27.69 29.93 -16.07
CA ALA A 25 26.67 28.91 -16.01
C ALA A 25 26.81 28.25 -14.64
N SER A 26 26.04 28.71 -13.65
CA SER A 26 25.78 27.88 -12.49
C SER A 26 25.09 26.63 -13.04
N ASN A 27 25.79 25.51 -13.03
CA ASN A 27 25.15 24.21 -12.97
C ASN A 27 24.26 24.24 -11.71
N SER A 28 23.03 24.71 -11.86
CA SER A 28 21.95 24.28 -10.99
C SER A 28 21.88 22.78 -11.22
N ALA A 29 22.50 22.03 -10.32
CA ALA A 29 22.16 20.63 -10.15
C ALA A 29 20.64 20.59 -10.15
N GLU A 30 20.05 19.83 -11.08
CA GLU A 30 18.67 19.42 -10.94
C GLU A 30 18.58 18.76 -9.57
N THR A 31 18.06 19.48 -8.60
CA THR A 31 17.55 18.87 -7.38
C THR A 31 16.40 18.02 -7.86
N THR A 32 16.68 16.73 -8.04
CA THR A 32 15.66 15.72 -8.22
C THR A 32 14.65 15.96 -7.08
N ASN A 33 13.44 16.36 -7.44
CA ASN A 33 12.42 16.81 -6.51
C ASN A 33 11.83 15.56 -5.83
N ASP A 34 12.65 14.82 -5.10
CA ASP A 34 12.39 13.42 -4.73
C ASP A 34 11.40 13.24 -3.57
N GLY A 35 10.75 14.32 -3.13
CA GLY A 35 9.78 14.31 -2.04
C GLY A 35 10.33 13.88 -0.67
N PRO A 36 9.62 14.20 0.43
CA PRO A 36 10.07 13.86 1.79
C PRO A 36 9.88 12.38 2.18
N TYR A 37 9.25 11.56 1.32
CA TYR A 37 8.77 10.23 1.68
C TYR A 37 9.39 9.06 0.90
N LYS A 38 10.54 9.22 0.24
CA LYS A 38 11.12 8.17 -0.64
C LYS A 38 11.89 7.03 0.04
N ASN A 39 12.35 7.23 1.28
CA ASN A 39 13.29 6.33 1.95
C ASN A 39 12.69 5.79 3.26
N GLY A 40 11.66 4.98 3.08
CA GLY A 40 10.80 4.55 4.16
C GLY A 40 9.60 3.77 3.68
N PHE A 41 8.58 3.74 4.53
CA PHE A 41 7.28 3.16 4.21
C PHE A 41 6.17 3.90 4.94
N PHE A 42 4.94 3.68 4.50
CA PHE A 42 3.75 4.22 5.15
C PHE A 42 3.05 3.16 5.98
N THR A 43 2.56 3.52 7.16
CA THR A 43 1.49 2.75 7.83
C THR A 43 0.16 3.40 7.47
N ILE A 44 -0.78 2.59 7.00
CA ILE A 44 -2.16 2.98 6.73
C ILE A 44 -2.94 2.75 8.02
N ASN A 45 -3.57 3.78 8.55
CA ASN A 45 -4.29 3.72 9.82
C ASN A 45 -5.77 3.97 9.60
N GLU A 46 -6.63 3.10 10.14
CA GLU A 46 -8.09 3.19 9.97
C GLU A 46 -8.64 4.49 10.56
N GLY A 47 -8.04 4.96 11.66
CA GLY A 47 -8.67 5.93 12.54
C GLY A 47 -9.62 5.25 13.52
N SER A 48 -10.27 6.03 14.39
CA SER A 48 -11.15 5.52 15.42
C SER A 48 -12.59 5.90 15.12
N TYR A 49 -13.46 4.90 15.03
CA TYR A 49 -14.87 5.08 14.71
C TYR A 49 -15.55 6.14 15.60
N GLY A 50 -16.11 7.17 14.96
CA GLY A 50 -16.79 8.27 15.62
C GLY A 50 -15.86 9.26 16.34
N ALA A 51 -14.53 9.08 16.28
CA ALA A 51 -13.57 9.88 17.04
C ALA A 51 -12.49 10.52 16.18
N THR A 52 -11.75 9.74 15.37
CA THR A 52 -10.62 10.24 14.57
C THR A 52 -10.65 9.69 13.16
N PHE A 53 -10.24 10.51 12.20
CA PHE A 53 -10.09 10.09 10.81
C PHE A 53 -8.84 9.22 10.63
N GLY A 54 -8.92 8.26 9.70
CA GLY A 54 -7.76 7.54 9.20
C GLY A 54 -6.80 8.44 8.41
N ASP A 55 -5.51 8.18 8.57
CA ASP A 55 -4.40 8.88 7.90
C ASP A 55 -3.19 7.93 7.77
N LEU A 56 -2.13 8.40 7.12
CA LEU A 56 -0.87 7.71 6.98
C LEU A 56 0.11 8.19 8.06
N ASN A 57 0.87 7.25 8.62
CA ASN A 57 2.15 7.60 9.24
C ASN A 57 3.28 7.19 8.28
N TYR A 58 4.42 7.86 8.34
CA TYR A 58 5.60 7.54 7.54
C TYR A 58 6.76 7.15 8.44
N TYR A 59 7.29 5.95 8.27
CA TYR A 59 8.53 5.51 8.90
C TYR A 59 9.71 5.82 7.99
N SER A 60 10.71 6.54 8.49
CA SER A 60 11.94 6.85 7.76
C SER A 60 13.05 5.87 8.12
N TYR A 61 13.68 5.24 7.12
CA TYR A 61 14.85 4.39 7.36
C TYR A 61 16.04 5.21 7.89
N ASP A 62 16.26 6.42 7.37
CA ASP A 62 17.37 7.29 7.79
C ASP A 62 17.37 7.65 9.28
N SER A 63 16.17 7.92 9.81
CA SER A 63 16.01 8.41 11.19
C SER A 63 15.46 7.36 12.15
N SER A 64 14.98 6.23 11.61
CA SER A 64 14.25 5.19 12.34
C SER A 64 13.08 5.74 13.17
N LYS A 65 12.37 6.74 12.64
CA LYS A 65 11.28 7.45 13.32
C LYS A 65 10.02 7.50 12.48
N LEU A 66 8.88 7.51 13.16
CA LEU A 66 7.57 7.79 12.57
C LEU A 66 7.30 9.30 12.51
N LYS A 67 6.79 9.74 11.37
CA LYS A 67 6.07 11.01 11.20
C LYS A 67 4.58 10.67 11.12
N TYR A 68 3.73 11.42 11.82
CA TYR A 68 2.31 11.11 11.92
C TYR A 68 1.46 11.99 11.02
N ALA A 69 0.30 11.49 10.62
CA ALA A 69 -0.70 12.21 9.82
C ALA A 69 -0.10 12.93 8.60
N VAL A 70 0.72 12.19 7.84
CA VAL A 70 1.54 12.78 6.76
C VAL A 70 0.71 13.16 5.54
N TYR A 71 -0.48 12.58 5.36
CA TYR A 71 -1.39 13.00 4.30
C TYR A 71 -2.03 14.34 4.62
N ASP A 72 -2.64 14.49 5.81
CA ASP A 72 -3.24 15.75 6.23
C ASP A 72 -2.17 16.87 6.29
N THR A 73 -0.97 16.56 6.79
CA THR A 73 0.16 17.50 6.74
C THR A 73 0.49 17.97 5.32
N ALA A 74 0.40 17.06 4.33
CA ALA A 74 0.70 17.39 2.94
C ALA A 74 -0.44 18.15 2.25
N ASN A 75 -1.71 17.91 2.60
CA ASN A 75 -2.85 18.40 1.81
C ASN A 75 -3.76 19.39 2.55
N GLY A 76 -3.71 19.44 3.88
CA GLY A 76 -4.61 20.23 4.73
C GLY A 76 -6.05 19.72 4.72
N THR A 77 -6.24 18.44 4.41
CA THR A 77 -7.55 17.77 4.27
C THR A 77 -7.43 16.31 4.65
N THR A 78 -8.52 15.72 5.16
CA THR A 78 -8.60 14.29 5.51
C THR A 78 -8.84 13.39 4.30
N ILE A 79 -8.49 12.11 4.43
CA ILE A 79 -8.80 11.10 3.41
C ILE A 79 -10.26 10.64 3.54
N PRO A 80 -10.75 10.11 4.68
CA PRO A 80 -12.18 9.82 4.83
C PRO A 80 -12.99 11.13 4.90
N SER A 81 -14.25 11.09 4.42
CA SER A 81 -15.14 12.25 4.45
C SER A 81 -15.87 12.42 5.78
N ASP A 82 -15.99 11.36 6.56
CA ASP A 82 -16.55 11.35 7.91
C ASP A 82 -15.73 10.41 8.81
N ASN A 83 -15.86 10.55 10.11
CA ASN A 83 -15.10 9.77 11.10
C ASN A 83 -15.74 8.41 11.42
N THR A 84 -16.77 8.01 10.67
CA THR A 84 -17.36 6.66 10.68
C THR A 84 -16.87 5.84 9.48
N GLN A 85 -15.86 6.32 8.77
CA GLN A 85 -15.22 5.62 7.67
C GLN A 85 -13.80 5.24 8.04
N THR A 86 -13.33 4.11 7.52
CA THR A 86 -12.03 3.54 7.85
C THR A 86 -11.12 3.58 6.63
N LEU A 87 -9.93 4.19 6.78
CA LEU A 87 -8.89 4.10 5.77
C LEU A 87 -8.23 2.72 5.88
N GLU A 88 -8.68 1.79 5.06
CA GLU A 88 -8.42 0.37 5.26
C GLU A 88 -7.23 -0.13 4.43
N PHE A 89 -7.03 0.41 3.23
CA PHE A 89 -6.02 -0.13 2.31
C PHE A 89 -5.24 0.96 1.62
N GLY A 90 -3.97 0.64 1.35
CA GLY A 90 -3.11 1.43 0.50
C GLY A 90 -2.21 0.55 -0.34
N THR A 91 -1.83 1.03 -1.52
CA THR A 91 -0.75 0.42 -2.31
C THR A 91 -0.10 1.45 -3.21
N ILE A 92 1.16 1.23 -3.55
CA ILE A 92 1.90 2.06 -4.50
C ILE A 92 1.90 1.38 -5.87
N TYR A 93 1.67 2.15 -6.92
CA TYR A 93 1.81 1.71 -8.31
C TYR A 93 2.10 2.91 -9.21
N ASN A 94 3.07 2.78 -10.13
CA ASN A 94 3.45 3.83 -11.09
C ASN A 94 3.57 5.24 -10.47
N HIS A 95 4.39 5.36 -9.41
CA HIS A 95 4.66 6.60 -8.69
C HIS A 95 3.48 7.26 -7.99
N ASN A 96 2.37 6.53 -7.83
CA ASN A 96 1.23 6.98 -7.08
C ASN A 96 0.94 6.02 -5.93
N ILE A 97 0.46 6.58 -4.82
CA ILE A 97 -0.19 5.82 -3.76
C ILE A 97 -1.71 5.88 -3.99
N TYR A 98 -2.34 4.72 -3.95
CA TYR A 98 -3.79 4.51 -4.08
C TYR A 98 -4.33 4.11 -2.72
N LEU A 99 -5.30 4.88 -2.21
CA LEU A 99 -5.82 4.78 -0.86
C LEU A 99 -7.32 4.51 -0.93
N SER A 100 -7.75 3.42 -0.29
CA SER A 100 -9.14 2.98 -0.30
C SER A 100 -9.75 3.17 1.08
N VAL A 101 -10.80 3.97 1.14
CA VAL A 101 -11.61 4.12 2.34
C VAL A 101 -12.80 3.18 2.24
N LYS A 102 -12.93 2.33 3.26
CA LYS A 102 -14.06 1.44 3.45
C LYS A 102 -15.19 2.26 4.07
N ALA A 103 -16.37 2.19 3.47
CA ALA A 103 -17.56 2.83 4.00
C ALA A 103 -18.17 1.89 5.04
N ASP A 104 -18.47 2.39 6.24
CA ASP A 104 -19.10 1.54 7.24
C ASP A 104 -20.53 1.12 6.85
N TYR A 105 -20.97 0.00 7.41
CA TYR A 105 -22.28 -0.59 7.15
C TYR A 105 -23.41 0.43 7.37
N GLY A 106 -24.06 0.82 6.28
CA GLY A 106 -25.19 1.75 6.31
C GLY A 106 -24.85 3.19 5.88
N SER A 107 -23.60 3.50 5.52
CA SER A 107 -23.27 4.77 4.89
C SER A 107 -24.02 4.92 3.55
N THR A 108 -24.79 6.00 3.41
CA THR A 108 -25.57 6.31 2.20
C THR A 108 -24.83 7.25 1.24
N THR A 109 -23.71 7.82 1.67
CA THR A 109 -22.90 8.77 0.90
C THR A 109 -21.70 8.12 0.22
N GLY A 110 -21.36 6.88 0.61
CA GLY A 110 -20.16 6.18 0.19
C GLY A 110 -18.87 6.87 0.69
N ALA A 111 -17.73 6.20 0.49
CA ALA A 111 -16.43 6.66 0.97
C ALA A 111 -15.53 7.14 -0.18
N ASN A 112 -14.31 7.55 0.17
CA ASN A 112 -13.34 8.10 -0.76
C ASN A 112 -12.34 7.05 -1.25
N PHE A 113 -11.99 7.13 -2.53
CA PHE A 113 -10.79 6.53 -3.10
C PHE A 113 -9.88 7.65 -3.55
N VAL A 114 -8.65 7.67 -3.03
CA VAL A 114 -7.70 8.76 -3.23
C VAL A 114 -6.49 8.27 -3.99
N VAL A 115 -6.03 9.08 -4.94
CA VAL A 115 -4.75 8.91 -5.62
C VAL A 115 -3.87 10.10 -5.30
N ALA A 116 -2.67 9.85 -4.81
CA ALA A 116 -1.69 10.89 -4.50
C ALA A 116 -0.32 10.50 -5.03
N ASP A 117 0.55 11.49 -5.19
CA ASP A 117 1.96 11.25 -5.49
C ASP A 117 2.63 10.45 -4.37
N GLU A 118 3.37 9.38 -4.68
CA GLU A 118 3.98 8.55 -3.64
C GLU A 118 5.07 9.29 -2.84
N SER A 119 5.77 10.24 -3.47
CA SER A 119 6.95 10.89 -2.89
C SER A 119 6.59 12.11 -2.06
N THR A 120 5.51 12.82 -2.43
CA THR A 120 5.06 14.06 -1.81
C THR A 120 3.73 13.96 -1.06
N LEU A 121 2.97 12.88 -1.29
CA LEU A 121 1.58 12.70 -0.85
C LEU A 121 0.59 13.75 -1.36
N LYS A 122 0.98 14.61 -2.32
CA LYS A 122 0.05 15.57 -2.91
C LYS A 122 -1.04 14.84 -3.66
N GLU A 123 -2.29 15.10 -3.25
CA GLU A 123 -3.48 14.53 -3.87
C GLU A 123 -3.53 14.91 -5.36
N LYS A 124 -3.70 13.89 -6.21
CA LYS A 124 -3.88 14.05 -7.66
C LYS A 124 -5.34 13.88 -8.04
N TYR A 125 -6.04 12.98 -7.35
CA TYR A 125 -7.42 12.65 -7.68
C TYR A 125 -8.18 12.01 -6.52
N ARG A 126 -9.50 12.15 -6.55
CA ARG A 126 -10.42 11.56 -5.57
C ARG A 126 -11.73 11.15 -6.23
N ILE A 127 -12.17 9.93 -5.92
CA ILE A 127 -13.47 9.38 -6.31
C ILE A 127 -14.28 9.15 -5.05
N THR A 128 -15.55 9.55 -5.03
CA THR A 128 -16.46 9.36 -3.91
C THR A 128 -17.56 8.35 -4.25
N GLY A 129 -18.27 7.85 -3.25
CA GLY A 129 -19.57 7.20 -3.45
C GLY A 129 -19.56 5.67 -3.55
N LYS A 130 -18.50 4.99 -3.10
CA LYS A 130 -18.48 3.52 -2.96
C LYS A 130 -17.80 3.08 -1.67
N ASP A 131 -17.99 1.83 -1.29
CA ASP A 131 -17.19 1.13 -0.28
C ASP A 131 -15.92 0.58 -0.94
N TRP A 132 -14.82 1.33 -0.88
CA TRP A 132 -13.58 1.00 -1.58
C TRP A 132 -12.71 0.05 -0.77
N ARG A 133 -12.15 -0.98 -1.41
CA ARG A 133 -11.42 -2.04 -0.71
C ARG A 133 -9.97 -2.13 -1.11
N ALA A 134 -9.68 -2.57 -2.34
CA ALA A 134 -8.30 -2.72 -2.77
C ALA A 134 -8.07 -2.21 -4.19
N PHE A 135 -6.81 -1.93 -4.50
CA PHE A 135 -6.34 -1.57 -5.84
C PHE A 135 -5.29 -2.59 -6.31
N VAL A 136 -5.31 -2.92 -7.59
CA VAL A 136 -4.20 -3.63 -8.26
C VAL A 136 -3.88 -2.99 -9.61
N GLY A 137 -2.60 -2.74 -9.85
CA GLY A 137 -2.11 -2.27 -11.15
C GLY A 137 -2.08 -3.39 -12.19
N ILE A 138 -2.56 -3.12 -13.41
CA ILE A 138 -2.56 -4.07 -14.52
C ILE A 138 -1.45 -3.75 -15.52
N ASN A 139 -1.38 -2.48 -15.94
CA ASN A 139 -0.37 -1.92 -16.82
C ASN A 139 -0.36 -0.37 -16.65
N ASP A 140 0.46 0.31 -17.46
CA ASP A 140 0.67 1.76 -17.38
C ASP A 140 -0.60 2.62 -17.38
N THR A 141 -1.67 2.14 -18.01
CA THR A 141 -2.93 2.88 -18.19
C THR A 141 -4.14 2.24 -17.52
N LEU A 142 -4.00 1.04 -16.96
CA LEU A 142 -5.10 0.28 -16.39
C LEU A 142 -4.73 -0.23 -15.00
N GLY A 143 -5.59 0.06 -14.04
CA GLY A 143 -5.68 -0.62 -12.76
C GLY A 143 -7.10 -1.13 -12.53
N LEU A 144 -7.28 -1.88 -11.46
CA LEU A 144 -8.59 -2.33 -10.99
C LEU A 144 -8.77 -1.87 -9.55
N VAL A 145 -9.99 -1.45 -9.22
CA VAL A 145 -10.40 -1.12 -7.86
C VAL A 145 -11.55 -2.04 -7.47
N SER A 146 -11.43 -2.73 -6.34
CA SER A 146 -12.48 -3.57 -5.78
C SER A 146 -13.33 -2.80 -4.77
N THR A 147 -14.58 -3.21 -4.67
CA THR A 147 -15.59 -2.67 -3.75
C THR A 147 -16.48 -3.78 -3.22
N SER A 148 -17.40 -3.46 -2.31
CA SER A 148 -18.50 -4.37 -1.94
C SER A 148 -19.36 -4.81 -3.14
N GLU A 149 -19.43 -3.95 -4.16
CA GLU A 149 -20.25 -4.09 -5.36
C GLU A 149 -19.56 -4.77 -6.56
N GLY A 150 -18.33 -5.26 -6.39
CA GLY A 150 -17.56 -5.93 -7.45
C GLY A 150 -16.25 -5.22 -7.76
N VAL A 151 -15.79 -5.33 -9.01
CA VAL A 151 -14.49 -4.78 -9.44
C VAL A 151 -14.67 -3.84 -10.64
N TYR A 152 -14.10 -2.65 -10.54
CA TYR A 152 -14.17 -1.61 -11.56
C TYR A 152 -12.80 -1.39 -12.19
N ARG A 153 -12.79 -1.10 -13.49
CA ARG A 153 -11.59 -0.65 -14.18
C ARG A 153 -11.29 0.79 -13.78
N LEU A 154 -10.02 1.13 -13.60
CA LEU A 154 -9.54 2.48 -13.37
C LEU A 154 -8.52 2.82 -14.44
N ASN A 155 -8.73 3.93 -15.15
CA ASN A 155 -7.67 4.48 -16.00
C ASN A 155 -6.62 5.13 -15.09
N THR A 156 -5.39 4.62 -15.04
CA THR A 156 -4.35 5.12 -14.10
C THR A 156 -3.72 6.44 -14.53
N THR A 157 -3.95 6.89 -15.77
CA THR A 157 -3.47 8.16 -16.30
C THR A 157 -4.47 9.29 -16.08
N THR A 158 -5.75 9.05 -16.38
CA THR A 158 -6.82 10.06 -16.22
C THR A 158 -7.54 9.96 -14.89
N HIS A 159 -7.30 8.89 -14.13
CA HIS A 159 -7.98 8.51 -12.89
C HIS A 159 -9.50 8.30 -13.03
N ALA A 160 -10.00 8.16 -14.27
CA ALA A 160 -11.41 7.91 -14.53
C ALA A 160 -11.81 6.47 -14.18
N LEU A 161 -12.90 6.32 -13.43
CA LEU A 161 -13.54 5.02 -13.18
C LEU A 161 -14.28 4.56 -14.43
N GLY A 162 -13.98 3.35 -14.88
CA GLY A 162 -14.60 2.70 -16.02
C GLY A 162 -15.61 1.64 -15.61
N ASN A 163 -15.90 0.74 -16.55
CA ASN A 163 -16.91 -0.30 -16.38
C ASN A 163 -16.54 -1.32 -15.29
N ASN A 164 -17.57 -1.83 -14.62
CA ASN A 164 -17.50 -3.01 -13.77
C ASN A 164 -17.18 -4.27 -14.60
N ILE A 165 -16.45 -5.21 -13.99
CA ILE A 165 -16.20 -6.54 -14.55
C ILE A 165 -17.34 -7.47 -14.12
N SER A 166 -18.33 -7.65 -15.00
CA SER A 166 -19.56 -8.42 -14.70
C SER A 166 -19.35 -9.88 -14.31
N ALA A 167 -18.19 -10.46 -14.66
CA ALA A 167 -17.81 -11.81 -14.27
C ALA A 167 -17.45 -11.93 -12.78
N ILE A 168 -17.19 -10.81 -12.08
CA ILE A 168 -16.92 -10.76 -10.65
C ILE A 168 -18.17 -10.17 -9.97
N PRO A 169 -18.93 -10.95 -9.18
CA PRO A 169 -20.18 -10.49 -8.61
C PRO A 169 -19.97 -9.47 -7.48
N SER A 170 -21.07 -8.83 -7.10
CA SER A 170 -21.17 -7.98 -5.91
C SER A 170 -21.14 -8.84 -4.65
N SER A 171 -19.95 -9.21 -4.20
CA SER A 171 -19.77 -10.07 -3.02
C SER A 171 -18.58 -9.61 -2.19
N GLU A 172 -18.53 -8.35 -1.77
CA GLU A 172 -17.56 -7.94 -0.74
C GLU A 172 -16.10 -8.13 -1.20
N ILE A 173 -15.78 -7.70 -2.43
CA ILE A 173 -14.50 -8.04 -3.08
C ILE A 173 -13.34 -7.31 -2.40
N GLY A 174 -12.42 -8.06 -1.82
CA GLY A 174 -11.24 -7.57 -1.13
C GLY A 174 -10.02 -7.43 -2.05
N GLU A 175 -8.89 -7.96 -1.59
CA GLU A 175 -7.62 -7.92 -2.31
C GLU A 175 -7.69 -8.65 -3.66
N MET A 176 -6.86 -8.20 -4.59
CA MET A 176 -6.72 -8.78 -5.91
C MET A 176 -5.25 -9.02 -6.23
N VAL A 177 -4.96 -10.02 -7.06
CA VAL A 177 -3.62 -10.22 -7.61
C VAL A 177 -3.67 -10.31 -9.12
N ASN A 178 -2.75 -9.59 -9.76
CA ASN A 178 -2.55 -9.58 -11.20
C ASN A 178 -1.44 -10.56 -11.56
N THR A 179 -1.71 -11.46 -12.51
CA THR A 179 -0.75 -12.39 -13.10
C THR A 179 -0.67 -12.16 -14.60
N ASP A 180 0.15 -12.91 -15.34
CA ASP A 180 0.23 -12.74 -16.80
C ASP A 180 -1.13 -12.88 -17.49
N ASN A 181 -1.87 -13.93 -17.14
CA ASN A 181 -3.10 -14.33 -17.84
C ASN A 181 -4.38 -14.05 -17.05
N TYR A 182 -4.30 -13.92 -15.73
CA TYR A 182 -5.47 -13.89 -14.86
C TYR A 182 -5.42 -12.77 -13.83
N ILE A 183 -6.62 -12.33 -13.42
CA ILE A 183 -6.85 -11.59 -12.19
C ILE A 183 -7.57 -12.51 -11.21
N PHE A 184 -7.06 -12.60 -9.99
CA PHE A 184 -7.75 -13.24 -8.89
C PHE A 184 -8.35 -12.15 -8.00
N ALA A 185 -9.60 -12.32 -7.59
CA ALA A 185 -10.31 -11.41 -6.72
C ALA A 185 -10.87 -12.16 -5.52
N ALA A 186 -10.38 -11.81 -4.32
CA ALA A 186 -10.75 -12.42 -3.05
C ALA A 186 -12.12 -11.91 -2.58
N SER A 187 -12.89 -12.78 -1.95
CA SER A 187 -14.18 -12.46 -1.35
C SER A 187 -14.52 -13.46 -0.25
N SER A 188 -15.35 -13.03 0.70
CA SER A 188 -15.96 -13.91 1.72
C SER A 188 -16.79 -15.06 1.13
N ALA A 189 -17.23 -14.96 -0.13
CA ALA A 189 -17.95 -16.02 -0.84
C ALA A 189 -17.04 -16.96 -1.64
N GLY A 190 -15.73 -16.67 -1.71
CA GLY A 190 -14.76 -17.40 -2.52
C GLY A 190 -13.92 -16.50 -3.42
N THR A 191 -13.01 -17.09 -4.19
CA THR A 191 -12.17 -16.34 -5.14
C THR A 191 -12.67 -16.48 -6.56
N TYR A 192 -12.77 -15.35 -7.25
CA TYR A 192 -13.13 -15.29 -8.67
C TYR A 192 -11.87 -15.06 -9.51
N ILE A 193 -11.69 -15.89 -10.53
CA ILE A 193 -10.53 -15.81 -11.42
C ILE A 193 -11.01 -15.49 -12.81
N VAL A 194 -10.68 -14.30 -13.30
CA VAL A 194 -11.05 -13.84 -14.63
C VAL A 194 -9.85 -13.78 -15.54
N LYS A 195 -10.06 -14.06 -16.83
CA LYS A 195 -9.01 -13.91 -17.85
C LYS A 195 -8.76 -12.42 -18.10
N LYS A 196 -7.50 -12.02 -18.21
CA LYS A 196 -7.14 -10.64 -18.57
C LYS A 196 -7.48 -10.26 -20.01
N SER A 197 -7.54 -11.24 -20.91
CA SER A 197 -7.79 -11.03 -22.34
C SER A 197 -9.19 -10.49 -22.63
N ASP A 198 -10.19 -10.97 -21.91
CA ASP A 198 -11.61 -10.70 -22.20
C ASP A 198 -12.48 -10.51 -20.95
N TRP A 199 -11.89 -10.62 -19.74
CA TRP A 199 -12.58 -10.48 -18.46
C TRP A 199 -13.64 -11.55 -18.18
N SER A 200 -13.64 -12.65 -18.94
CA SER A 200 -14.50 -13.79 -18.68
C SER A 200 -14.07 -14.56 -17.44
N LEU A 201 -15.04 -15.12 -16.71
CA LEU A 201 -14.79 -16.00 -15.58
C LEU A 201 -14.11 -17.28 -16.08
N SER A 202 -12.93 -17.57 -15.54
CA SER A 202 -12.18 -18.80 -15.81
C SER A 202 -12.44 -19.87 -14.76
N LYS A 203 -12.48 -19.49 -13.48
CA LYS A 203 -12.66 -20.42 -12.35
C LYS A 203 -13.15 -19.67 -11.12
N THR A 204 -13.89 -20.37 -10.27
CA THR A 204 -14.20 -19.94 -8.92
C THR A 204 -13.64 -20.94 -7.93
N TYR A 205 -13.01 -20.46 -6.86
CA TYR A 205 -12.67 -21.27 -5.69
C TYR A 205 -13.65 -20.95 -4.58
N THR A 206 -14.41 -21.94 -4.12
CA THR A 206 -15.45 -21.77 -3.09
C THR A 206 -14.89 -21.71 -1.68
N SER A 207 -13.65 -22.16 -1.46
CA SER A 207 -12.93 -21.90 -0.21
C SER A 207 -12.57 -20.43 -0.15
N VAL A 208 -12.97 -19.76 0.94
CA VAL A 208 -12.67 -18.34 1.19
C VAL A 208 -11.17 -18.13 1.09
N LEU A 209 -10.76 -17.25 0.18
CA LEU A 209 -9.42 -16.65 0.22
C LEU A 209 -9.57 -15.21 0.65
N GLN A 210 -8.83 -14.84 1.70
CA GLN A 210 -8.90 -13.52 2.32
C GLN A 210 -7.90 -12.53 1.70
N GLY A 211 -6.92 -13.05 0.95
CA GLY A 211 -5.97 -12.28 0.16
C GLY A 211 -4.91 -13.15 -0.48
N PHE A 212 -3.87 -12.50 -1.02
CA PHE A 212 -2.88 -13.15 -1.88
C PHE A 212 -1.46 -12.63 -1.67
N ALA A 213 -0.50 -13.53 -1.81
CA ALA A 213 0.91 -13.23 -1.95
C ALA A 213 1.47 -13.90 -3.22
N THR A 214 2.40 -13.23 -3.91
CA THR A 214 3.05 -13.78 -5.11
C THR A 214 4.48 -14.17 -4.79
N LEU A 215 4.81 -15.44 -4.99
CA LEU A 215 6.18 -15.95 -4.81
C LEU A 215 7.08 -15.55 -5.99
N PRO A 216 8.41 -15.49 -5.81
CA PRO A 216 9.36 -15.24 -6.90
C PRO A 216 9.23 -16.21 -8.09
N ASN A 217 8.77 -17.45 -7.87
CA ASN A 217 8.49 -18.42 -8.93
C ASN A 217 7.15 -18.21 -9.65
N GLY A 218 6.41 -17.14 -9.35
CA GLY A 218 5.13 -16.79 -9.97
C GLY A 218 3.92 -17.56 -9.44
N LYS A 219 4.08 -18.47 -8.47
CA LYS A 219 2.92 -19.06 -7.79
C LYS A 219 2.25 -18.03 -6.90
N ILE A 220 0.93 -18.13 -6.84
CA ILE A 220 0.10 -17.35 -5.92
C ILE A 220 -0.12 -18.19 -4.65
N VAL A 221 -0.09 -17.55 -3.50
CA VAL A 221 -0.47 -18.15 -2.22
C VAL A 221 -1.62 -17.36 -1.64
N GLY A 222 -2.73 -18.02 -1.34
CA GLY A 222 -3.88 -17.40 -0.68
C GLY A 222 -4.13 -18.00 0.70
N GLU A 223 -4.69 -17.22 1.60
CA GLU A 223 -5.09 -17.68 2.94
C GLU A 223 -6.41 -18.42 2.89
N THR A 224 -6.61 -19.39 3.77
CA THR A 224 -7.89 -20.08 3.96
C THR A 224 -8.26 -20.06 5.44
N ALA A 225 -9.45 -20.50 5.82
CA ALA A 225 -9.89 -20.51 7.22
C ALA A 225 -8.95 -21.29 8.18
N SER A 226 -8.16 -22.24 7.69
CA SER A 226 -7.31 -23.12 8.51
C SER A 226 -5.87 -23.25 8.01
N GLY A 227 -5.45 -22.45 7.04
CA GLY A 227 -4.19 -22.68 6.34
C GLY A 227 -3.95 -21.73 5.19
N ILE A 228 -3.15 -22.18 4.24
CA ILE A 228 -2.91 -21.51 2.96
C ILE A 228 -3.16 -22.47 1.80
N ILE A 229 -3.39 -21.91 0.62
CA ILE A 229 -3.43 -22.63 -0.64
C ILE A 229 -2.38 -22.03 -1.58
N THR A 230 -1.54 -22.88 -2.16
CA THR A 230 -0.68 -22.48 -3.28
C THR A 230 -1.44 -22.71 -4.57
N ILE A 231 -1.25 -21.82 -5.54
CA ILE A 231 -1.91 -21.85 -6.84
C ILE A 231 -0.85 -21.61 -7.92
N ASN A 232 -0.75 -22.54 -8.87
CA ASN A 232 0.02 -22.28 -10.09
C ASN A 232 -0.74 -21.26 -10.94
N ALA A 233 -0.14 -20.09 -11.20
CA ALA A 233 -0.81 -19.00 -11.91
C ALA A 233 -1.15 -19.33 -13.38
N SER A 234 -0.49 -20.33 -13.99
CA SER A 234 -0.72 -20.72 -15.38
C SER A 234 -1.74 -21.84 -15.53
N THR A 235 -1.67 -22.88 -14.69
CA THR A 235 -2.55 -24.06 -14.77
C THR A 235 -3.76 -23.97 -13.85
N LEU A 236 -3.72 -23.08 -12.85
CA LEU A 236 -4.68 -23.00 -11.75
C LEU A 236 -4.76 -24.32 -10.94
N ASP A 237 -3.67 -25.10 -10.90
CA ASP A 237 -3.53 -26.22 -9.99
C ASP A 237 -3.27 -25.72 -8.58
N THR A 238 -3.81 -26.42 -7.59
CA THR A 238 -3.75 -25.99 -6.19
C THR A 238 -3.17 -27.05 -5.27
N ALA A 239 -2.48 -26.62 -4.22
CA ALA A 239 -2.12 -27.48 -3.10
C ALA A 239 -2.38 -26.75 -1.77
N SER A 240 -3.11 -27.40 -0.87
CA SER A 240 -3.45 -26.87 0.46
C SER A 240 -2.39 -27.25 1.48
N ILE A 241 -2.09 -26.30 2.38
CA ILE A 241 -1.14 -26.47 3.47
C ILE A 241 -1.84 -26.02 4.75
N ALA A 242 -2.00 -26.94 5.69
CA ALA A 242 -2.57 -26.63 7.00
C ALA A 242 -1.59 -25.79 7.81
N LEU A 243 -2.11 -24.75 8.48
CA LEU A 243 -1.36 -23.99 9.47
C LEU A 243 -1.62 -24.56 10.87
N PRO A 244 -0.66 -24.45 11.81
CA PRO A 244 -0.88 -24.83 13.20
C PRO A 244 -1.94 -23.96 13.92
N SER A 245 -2.19 -22.76 13.42
CA SER A 245 -3.27 -21.87 13.86
C SER A 245 -3.86 -21.14 12.64
N SER A 246 -5.13 -20.76 12.70
CA SER A 246 -5.78 -20.05 11.60
C SER A 246 -5.06 -18.73 11.28
N PRO A 247 -4.95 -18.35 9.98
CA PRO A 247 -4.58 -17.00 9.60
C PRO A 247 -5.38 -15.95 10.37
N LEU A 248 -4.76 -14.81 10.63
CA LEU A 248 -5.41 -13.70 11.31
C LEU A 248 -6.57 -13.20 10.44
N TYR A 249 -7.75 -13.06 11.04
CA TYR A 249 -8.97 -12.68 10.34
C TYR A 249 -9.86 -11.83 11.24
N ASN A 250 -10.51 -10.84 10.66
CA ASN A 250 -11.58 -10.08 11.30
C ASN A 250 -12.94 -10.53 10.76
N GLU A 251 -13.75 -11.16 11.62
CA GLU A 251 -15.07 -11.68 11.23
C GLU A 251 -16.15 -10.60 11.07
N TYR A 252 -15.92 -9.40 11.59
CA TYR A 252 -16.90 -8.32 11.61
C TYR A 252 -16.73 -7.34 10.45
N SER A 253 -15.56 -7.34 9.81
CA SER A 253 -15.25 -6.37 8.76
C SER A 253 -14.14 -6.87 7.84
N TRP A 254 -14.19 -6.43 6.59
CA TRP A 254 -13.07 -6.68 5.67
C TRP A 254 -11.82 -5.93 6.15
N THR A 255 -10.69 -6.62 6.13
CA THR A 255 -9.34 -6.12 6.46
C THR A 255 -8.33 -6.72 5.46
N PRO A 256 -7.20 -6.06 5.19
CA PRO A 256 -6.14 -6.60 4.33
C PRO A 256 -5.57 -7.90 4.92
N SER A 257 -5.22 -8.84 4.05
CA SER A 257 -4.87 -10.20 4.47
C SER A 257 -3.58 -10.30 5.26
N SER A 258 -3.43 -11.38 6.04
CA SER A 258 -2.32 -11.58 6.95
C SER A 258 -1.11 -12.29 6.34
N ILE A 259 -1.01 -12.28 5.02
CA ILE A 259 0.02 -12.96 4.25
C ILE A 259 0.89 -11.98 3.47
N THR A 260 2.18 -12.28 3.39
CA THR A 260 3.13 -11.51 2.57
C THR A 260 4.24 -12.42 2.05
N ALA A 261 4.81 -12.14 0.88
CA ALA A 261 5.84 -12.95 0.25
C ALA A 261 7.23 -12.32 0.38
N SER A 262 8.24 -13.17 0.57
CA SER A 262 9.63 -12.79 0.39
C SER A 262 9.93 -12.52 -1.09
N THR A 263 10.83 -11.58 -1.35
CA THR A 263 11.41 -11.38 -2.69
C THR A 263 12.73 -12.14 -2.89
N LYS A 264 13.27 -12.77 -1.84
CA LYS A 264 14.58 -13.44 -1.85
C LYS A 264 14.49 -14.96 -1.93
N GLU A 265 13.35 -15.52 -1.55
CA GLU A 265 13.10 -16.96 -1.48
C GLU A 265 11.64 -17.22 -1.85
N ASN A 266 11.34 -18.45 -2.28
CA ASN A 266 9.96 -18.87 -2.54
C ASN A 266 9.24 -19.16 -1.22
N ALA A 267 9.08 -18.14 -0.38
CA ALA A 267 8.44 -18.25 0.91
C ALA A 267 7.42 -17.14 1.17
N VAL A 268 6.41 -17.47 1.97
CA VAL A 268 5.45 -16.51 2.54
C VAL A 268 5.54 -16.51 4.06
N PHE A 269 5.16 -15.39 4.64
CA PHE A 269 4.97 -15.19 6.06
C PHE A 269 3.49 -14.95 6.32
N VAL A 270 2.92 -15.65 7.30
CA VAL A 270 1.49 -15.57 7.64
C VAL A 270 1.35 -15.27 9.13
N ALA A 271 0.73 -14.16 9.49
CA ALA A 271 0.35 -13.87 10.88
C ALA A 271 -0.92 -14.67 11.24
N THR A 272 -0.97 -15.18 12.46
CA THR A 272 -2.05 -16.09 12.91
C THR A 272 -2.70 -15.62 14.20
N SER A 273 -3.90 -16.13 14.48
CA SER A 273 -4.72 -15.75 15.63
C SER A 273 -4.12 -16.08 17.00
N ASP A 274 -3.07 -16.91 17.04
CA ASP A 274 -2.30 -17.24 18.25
C ASP A 274 -1.09 -16.28 18.47
N ASN A 275 -1.09 -15.11 17.82
CA ASN A 275 -0.05 -14.08 17.91
C ASN A 275 1.34 -14.56 17.48
N LYS A 276 1.38 -15.41 16.45
CA LYS A 276 2.61 -15.89 15.82
C LYS A 276 2.64 -15.59 14.33
N ILE A 277 3.84 -15.63 13.75
CA ILE A 277 4.02 -15.64 12.30
C ILE A 277 4.65 -16.98 11.93
N TYR A 278 4.06 -17.66 10.95
CA TYR A 278 4.59 -18.89 10.38
C TYR A 278 5.20 -18.61 9.01
N LYS A 279 6.29 -19.32 8.67
CA LYS A 279 6.99 -19.22 7.40
C LYS A 279 6.75 -20.49 6.57
N TYR A 280 6.06 -20.35 5.44
CA TYR A 280 5.94 -21.44 4.47
C TYR A 280 6.94 -21.26 3.34
N THR A 281 7.74 -22.28 3.04
CA THR A 281 8.60 -22.35 1.86
C THR A 281 7.99 -23.31 0.85
N ASP A 282 7.80 -22.84 -0.38
CA ASP A 282 7.15 -23.62 -1.45
C ASP A 282 7.82 -24.97 -1.66
N GLY A 283 7.01 -26.03 -1.66
CA GLY A 283 7.47 -27.41 -1.77
C GLY A 283 7.93 -28.07 -0.46
N SER A 284 7.92 -27.34 0.67
CA SER A 284 8.33 -27.84 1.98
C SER A 284 7.27 -27.58 3.05
N SER A 285 6.21 -28.40 3.08
CA SER A 285 5.13 -28.27 4.08
C SER A 285 5.62 -28.32 5.53
N SER A 286 6.74 -29.00 5.81
CA SER A 286 7.35 -29.03 7.14
C SER A 286 7.94 -27.69 7.59
N SER A 287 8.13 -26.70 6.70
CA SER A 287 8.66 -25.39 7.13
C SER A 287 7.69 -24.62 8.03
N ILE A 288 6.40 -25.00 8.01
CA ILE A 288 5.32 -24.32 8.71
C ILE A 288 4.98 -24.97 10.06
N SER A 289 5.67 -26.06 10.44
CA SER A 289 5.33 -26.87 11.63
C SER A 289 5.60 -26.17 12.96
N SER A 290 6.43 -25.12 12.95
CA SER A 290 6.75 -24.31 14.11
C SER A 290 6.65 -22.83 13.78
N ALA A 291 6.35 -22.02 14.79
CA ALA A 291 6.34 -20.58 14.65
C ALA A 291 7.72 -20.08 14.23
N PHE A 292 7.74 -19.15 13.27
CA PHE A 292 8.95 -18.46 12.86
C PHE A 292 9.22 -17.25 13.76
N ILE A 293 8.17 -16.53 14.14
CA ILE A 293 8.18 -15.41 15.08
C ILE A 293 7.01 -15.55 16.05
N THR A 294 7.21 -15.17 17.31
CA THR A 294 6.17 -15.05 18.34
C THR A 294 6.16 -13.61 18.84
N LEU A 295 5.00 -12.96 18.87
CA LEU A 295 4.91 -11.63 19.46
C LEU A 295 5.21 -11.66 20.96
N PRO A 296 5.73 -10.55 21.54
CA PRO A 296 5.85 -10.44 22.99
C PRO A 296 4.52 -10.58 23.72
N ASP A 297 4.56 -11.04 24.98
CA ASP A 297 3.37 -11.22 25.80
C ASP A 297 2.54 -9.93 25.93
N GLY A 298 1.21 -10.09 25.89
CA GLY A 298 0.25 -8.98 25.97
C GLY A 298 0.24 -8.07 24.74
N LYS A 299 0.84 -8.50 23.62
CA LYS A 299 0.74 -7.86 22.30
C LYS A 299 -0.13 -8.69 21.39
N TYR A 300 -0.95 -8.01 20.60
CA TYR A 300 -1.90 -8.63 19.68
C TYR A 300 -1.68 -8.07 18.30
N PHE A 301 -1.65 -8.93 17.27
CA PHE A 301 -1.68 -8.44 15.91
C PHE A 301 -2.92 -7.58 15.67
N TYR A 302 -2.79 -6.59 14.77
CA TYR A 302 -3.89 -5.76 14.32
C TYR A 302 -3.82 -5.56 12.80
N GLY A 303 -4.96 -5.33 12.15
CA GLY A 303 -5.07 -5.22 10.71
C GLY A 303 -4.53 -6.48 10.04
N CYS A 304 -3.66 -6.31 9.04
CA CYS A 304 -2.98 -7.40 8.39
C CYS A 304 -1.93 -8.12 9.25
N GLY A 305 -1.51 -7.53 10.37
CA GLY A 305 -0.53 -8.11 11.29
C GLY A 305 0.92 -8.18 10.78
N VAL A 306 1.16 -8.43 9.49
CA VAL A 306 2.50 -8.64 8.93
C VAL A 306 2.66 -8.16 7.50
N ARG A 307 3.80 -7.51 7.20
CA ARG A 307 4.23 -7.14 5.84
C ARG A 307 5.74 -7.35 5.66
N TYR A 308 6.17 -7.71 4.45
CA TYR A 308 7.59 -7.91 4.12
C TYR A 308 8.17 -6.68 3.41
N ASP A 309 9.25 -6.16 3.98
CA ASP A 309 10.03 -5.07 3.43
C ASP A 309 11.21 -5.60 2.61
N LYS A 310 11.11 -5.49 1.28
CA LYS A 310 12.16 -5.93 0.36
C LYS A 310 13.43 -5.08 0.39
N SER A 311 13.33 -3.81 0.83
CA SER A 311 14.46 -2.88 0.81
C SER A 311 15.48 -3.21 1.89
N THR A 312 14.99 -3.68 3.03
CA THR A 312 15.77 -4.06 4.22
C THR A 312 15.83 -5.58 4.43
N ASN A 313 15.05 -6.36 3.68
CA ASN A 313 14.84 -7.79 3.89
C ASN A 313 14.33 -8.11 5.31
N GLN A 314 13.36 -7.31 5.77
CA GLN A 314 12.76 -7.43 7.09
C GLN A 314 11.28 -7.83 6.99
N ILE A 315 10.79 -8.47 8.06
CA ILE A 315 9.38 -8.66 8.32
C ILE A 315 8.98 -7.60 9.32
N ILE A 316 7.95 -6.81 8.99
CA ILE A 316 7.40 -5.81 9.89
C ILE A 316 6.06 -6.33 10.42
N ALA A 317 6.00 -6.54 11.73
CA ALA A 317 4.81 -6.96 12.44
C ALA A 317 4.12 -5.76 13.08
N ILE A 318 2.82 -5.67 12.89
CA ILE A 318 1.94 -4.62 13.42
C ILE A 318 1.19 -5.17 14.62
N ALA A 319 1.31 -4.53 15.77
CA ALA A 319 0.62 -4.98 16.98
C ALA A 319 0.09 -3.82 17.84
N VAL A 320 -0.85 -4.15 18.72
CA VAL A 320 -1.45 -3.22 19.70
C VAL A 320 -1.44 -3.81 21.11
N SER A 321 -1.58 -2.94 22.11
CA SER A 321 -1.75 -3.32 23.52
C SER A 321 -2.59 -2.30 24.32
N PRO A 322 -3.62 -2.74 25.08
CA PRO A 322 -4.28 -4.05 24.98
C PRO A 322 -4.87 -4.27 23.57
N GLN A 323 -5.56 -5.38 23.34
CA GLN A 323 -6.31 -5.55 22.09
C GLN A 323 -7.28 -4.37 21.91
N TYR A 324 -7.24 -3.71 20.75
CA TYR A 324 -7.96 -2.46 20.46
C TYR A 324 -7.55 -1.24 21.31
N GLY A 325 -6.35 -1.28 21.91
CA GLY A 325 -5.79 -0.22 22.73
C GLY A 325 -5.08 0.88 21.94
N SER A 326 -4.60 1.90 22.67
CA SER A 326 -3.90 3.04 22.10
C SER A 326 -2.37 2.90 22.06
N ASN A 327 -1.79 1.80 22.55
CA ASN A 327 -0.36 1.55 22.39
C ASN A 327 -0.14 0.68 21.17
N ASN A 328 0.66 1.15 20.22
CA ASN A 328 0.90 0.52 18.94
C ASN A 328 2.38 0.21 18.80
N PHE A 329 2.67 -0.84 18.03
CA PHE A 329 4.01 -1.37 17.89
C PHE A 329 4.28 -1.75 16.44
N LEU A 330 5.45 -1.36 15.94
CA LEU A 330 6.08 -1.98 14.77
C LEU A 330 7.28 -2.77 15.26
N TYR A 331 7.26 -4.09 15.07
CA TYR A 331 8.39 -4.97 15.34
C TYR A 331 9.07 -5.34 14.03
N PHE A 332 10.39 -5.17 13.97
CA PHE A 332 11.20 -5.40 12.80
C PHE A 332 12.00 -6.68 13.03
N TYR A 333 11.71 -7.71 12.26
CA TYR A 333 12.39 -8.99 12.34
C TYR A 333 13.22 -9.24 11.08
N ASN A 334 14.36 -9.89 11.24
CA ASN A 334 15.14 -10.39 10.12
C ASN A 334 14.34 -11.46 9.36
N ALA A 335 14.10 -11.30 8.06
CA ALA A 335 13.28 -12.24 7.30
C ALA A 335 13.94 -13.63 7.11
N PHE A 336 15.26 -13.72 7.26
CA PHE A 336 15.99 -14.99 7.13
C PHE A 336 16.02 -15.77 8.45
N THR A 337 16.28 -15.10 9.57
CA THR A 337 16.49 -15.76 10.88
C THR A 337 15.29 -15.70 11.82
N GLY A 338 14.36 -14.75 11.63
CA GLY A 338 13.25 -14.50 12.55
C GLY A 338 13.66 -13.73 13.81
N ASN A 339 14.91 -13.26 13.90
CA ASN A 339 15.38 -12.49 15.05
C ASN A 339 14.78 -11.08 15.06
N LEU A 340 14.37 -10.61 16.23
CA LEU A 340 13.95 -9.22 16.43
C LEU A 340 15.17 -8.29 16.33
N GLU A 341 15.09 -7.28 15.47
CA GLU A 341 16.15 -6.31 15.23
C GLU A 341 15.80 -4.92 15.78
N ASN A 342 14.52 -4.54 15.76
CA ASN A 342 14.08 -3.24 16.27
C ASN A 342 12.60 -3.26 16.69
N THR A 343 12.23 -2.32 17.56
CA THR A 343 10.85 -2.06 17.97
C THR A 343 10.59 -0.56 17.97
N ILE A 344 9.49 -0.15 17.33
CA ILE A 344 8.97 1.21 17.43
C ILE A 344 7.65 1.17 18.20
N GLU A 345 7.58 1.89 19.30
CA GLU A 345 6.36 2.07 20.08
C GLU A 345 5.82 3.48 19.87
N TYR A 346 4.50 3.59 19.71
CA TYR A 346 3.82 4.87 19.53
C TYR A 346 2.40 4.83 20.08
N SER A 347 1.95 5.96 20.63
CA SER A 347 0.66 6.09 21.31
C SER A 347 -0.37 6.84 20.47
N GLY A 348 -1.60 6.34 20.45
CA GLY A 348 -2.75 6.90 19.76
C GLY A 348 -3.71 5.79 19.30
N TYR A 349 -4.98 6.14 19.10
CA TYR A 349 -5.96 5.23 18.51
C TYR A 349 -5.82 5.26 16.98
N TYR A 350 -4.76 4.61 16.49
CA TYR A 350 -4.43 4.58 15.06
C TYR A 350 -5.12 3.41 14.35
N PHE A 351 -5.16 2.23 14.97
CA PHE A 351 -5.69 1.01 14.34
C PHE A 351 -5.01 0.75 12.98
N PRO A 352 -3.69 0.45 12.99
CA PRO A 352 -2.91 0.30 11.77
C PRO A 352 -3.37 -0.90 10.94
N SER A 353 -4.05 -0.66 9.82
CA SER A 353 -4.58 -1.71 8.96
C SER A 353 -3.49 -2.39 8.13
N THR A 354 -2.61 -1.62 7.46
CA THR A 354 -1.53 -2.19 6.64
C THR A 354 -0.29 -1.32 6.50
N ILE A 355 0.77 -1.86 5.88
CA ILE A 355 2.00 -1.14 5.55
C ILE A 355 2.17 -1.12 4.02
N VAL A 356 2.57 0.04 3.50
CA VAL A 356 2.80 0.29 2.09
C VAL A 356 4.26 0.67 1.87
N PHE A 357 4.95 -0.14 1.07
CA PHE A 357 6.33 0.08 0.65
C PHE A 357 6.38 0.66 -0.76
N HIS A 358 7.47 1.37 -1.06
CA HIS A 358 7.80 1.73 -2.44
C HIS A 358 8.13 0.50 -3.29
N ASN A 359 7.80 0.59 -4.58
CA ASN A 359 8.07 -0.46 -5.56
C ASN A 359 9.48 -0.40 -6.15
#